data_AF-A0A5N9DVR0-F1
#
_entry.id   AF-A0A5N9DVR0-F1
#
_cell.length_a   1.000
_cell.length_b   1.000
_cell.length_c   1.000
_cell.angle_alpha   90.00
_cell.angle_beta   90.00
_cell.angle_gamma   90.00
#
_symmetry.space_group_name_H-M   'P 1'
#
loop_
_entity.id
_entity.type
_entity.pdbx_description
1 polymer ?
#
loop_
_entity_poly.entity_id
_entity_poly.type
_entity_poly.pdbx_seq_one_letter_code
_entity_poly.pdbx_strand_id
1 'polypeptide(L)' 'MTLNEFIEDAFNTEIEYLMDALGDITPEELMWRAGPEANPIGWILWHMTRVEDMW' A
#
# COMPACT_ATOMS: atom_id res chain seq x y z
N MET A 1 13.79 -9.64 -20.57
CA MET A 1 12.63 -9.71 -19.68
C MET A 1 11.95 -11.04 -19.84
N THR A 2 12.29 -11.97 -18.96
CA THR A 2 11.52 -13.17 -18.68
C THR A 2 10.26 -12.79 -17.89
N LEU A 3 9.34 -13.73 -17.72
CA LEU A 3 8.16 -13.50 -16.88
C LEU A 3 8.55 -13.19 -15.42
N ASN A 4 9.57 -13.85 -14.88
CA ASN A 4 10.03 -13.60 -13.52
C ASN A 4 10.63 -12.20 -13.38
N GLU A 5 11.46 -11.78 -14.34
CA GLU A 5 12.02 -10.42 -14.36
C GLU A 5 10.93 -9.35 -14.43
N PHE A 6 9.86 -9.58 -15.21
CA PHE A 6 8.71 -8.67 -15.25
C PHE A 6 7.97 -8.59 -13.92
N ILE A 7 7.75 -9.72 -13.26
CA ILE A 7 7.05 -9.77 -11.97
C ILE A 7 7.87 -9.06 -10.89
N GLU A 8 9.18 -9.30 -10.84
CA GLU A 8 10.09 -8.62 -9.90
C GLU A 8 10.09 -7.10 -10.11
N ASP A 9 10.20 -6.63 -11.36
CA ASP A 9 10.14 -5.20 -11.68
C ASP A 9 8.80 -4.58 -11.27
N ALA A 10 7.68 -5.30 -11.48
CA ALA A 10 6.36 -4.83 -11.09
C ALA A 10 6.22 -4.66 -9.56
N PHE A 11 6.70 -5.61 -8.77
CA PHE A 11 6.71 -5.49 -7.31
C PHE A 11 7.60 -4.36 -6.82
N ASN A 12 8.79 -4.19 -7.39
CA ASN A 12 9.69 -3.09 -7.03
C ASN A 12 9.04 -1.73 -7.33
N THR A 13 8.42 -1.59 -8.50
CA THR A 13 7.72 -0.37 -8.91
C THR A 13 6.56 -0.05 -7.95
N GLU A 14 5.77 -1.05 -7.56
CA GLU A 14 4.65 -0.84 -6.64
C GLU A 14 5.12 -0.42 -5.24
N ILE A 15 6.21 -1.03 -4.74
CA ILE A 15 6.80 -0.65 -3.46
C ILE A 15 7.31 0.80 -3.50
N GLU A 16 7.92 1.24 -4.59
CA GLU A 16 8.36 2.64 -4.75
C GLU A 16 7.18 3.61 -4.63
N TYR A 17 6.09 3.38 -5.36
CA TYR A 17 4.89 4.22 -5.27
C TYR A 17 4.27 4.22 -3.88
N LEU A 18 4.24 3.06 -3.23
CA LEU A 18 3.71 2.94 -1.86
C LEU A 18 4.54 3.76 -0.87
N MET A 19 5.88 3.67 -0.96
CA MET A 19 6.77 4.42 -0.09
C MET A 19 6.69 5.93 -0.33
N ASP A 20 6.57 6.36 -1.58
CA ASP A 20 6.36 7.77 -1.94
C ASP A 20 5.03 8.29 -1.36
N ALA A 21 3.96 7.50 -1.41
CA ALA A 21 2.66 7.88 -0.86
C ALA A 21 2.65 7.95 0.68
N LEU A 22 3.50 7.16 1.35
CA LEU A 22 3.58 7.08 2.80
C LEU A 22 4.68 7.96 3.41
N GLY A 23 5.60 8.49 2.62
CA GLY A 23 6.84 9.12 3.10
C GLY A 23 6.62 10.26 4.10
N ASP A 24 5.53 11.02 3.93
CA ASP A 24 5.22 12.20 4.75
C ASP A 24 3.99 12.02 5.65
N ILE A 25 3.37 10.83 5.70
CA ILE A 25 2.12 10.63 6.45
C ILE A 25 2.41 10.45 7.94
N THR A 26 1.73 11.23 8.79
CA THR A 26 1.85 11.04 10.24
C THR A 26 0.96 9.89 10.75
N PRO A 27 1.23 9.34 11.95
CA PRO A 27 0.35 8.35 12.58
C PRO A 27 -1.09 8.84 12.76
N GLU A 28 -1.30 10.12 13.03
CA GLU A 28 -2.62 10.72 13.17
C GLU A 28 -3.34 10.80 11.81
N GLU A 29 -2.61 11.10 10.74
CA GLU A 29 -3.15 11.16 9.38
C GLU A 29 -3.55 9.78 8.85
N LEU A 30 -2.87 8.70 9.28
CA LEU A 30 -3.30 7.32 8.99
C LEU A 30 -4.73 7.02 9.50
N MET A 31 -5.21 7.76 10.50
CA MET A 31 -6.57 7.62 11.02
C MET A 31 -7.62 8.42 10.23
N TRP A 32 -7.21 9.23 9.25
CA TRP A 32 -8.12 9.97 8.38
C TRP A 32 -8.95 9.02 7.51
N ARG A 33 -10.21 9.38 7.29
CA ARG A 33 -11.15 8.69 6.38
C ARG A 33 -11.98 9.72 5.62
N ALA A 34 -12.26 9.44 4.35
CA ALA A 34 -12.99 10.34 3.45
C ALA A 34 -14.47 10.54 3.83
N GLY A 35 -15.05 9.60 4.57
CA GLY A 35 -16.45 9.63 4.99
C GLY A 35 -16.74 8.64 6.12
N PRO A 36 -17.95 8.66 6.70
CA PRO A 36 -18.30 7.84 7.87
C PRO A 36 -18.16 6.33 7.63
N GLU A 37 -18.50 5.89 6.41
CA GLU A 37 -18.43 4.49 5.97
C GLU A 37 -17.10 4.11 5.31
N ALA A 38 -16.18 5.07 5.15
CA ALA A 38 -14.88 4.80 4.54
C ALA A 38 -13.91 4.23 5.58
N ASN A 39 -13.07 3.29 5.13
CA ASN A 39 -11.95 2.80 5.93
C ASN A 39 -10.88 3.90 6.08
N PRO A 40 -10.21 3.99 7.24
CA PRO A 40 -9.06 4.87 7.41
C PRO A 40 -7.90 4.50 6.47
N ILE A 41 -7.03 5.47 6.15
CA ILE A 41 -5.85 5.24 5.30
C ILE A 41 -5.01 4.06 5.83
N GLY A 42 -4.73 4.04 7.13
CA GLY A 42 -3.97 2.96 7.76
C GLY A 42 -4.64 1.59 7.68
N TRP A 43 -5.98 1.54 7.67
CA TRP A 43 -6.71 0.28 7.46
C TRP A 43 -6.55 -0.21 6.03
N ILE A 44 -6.62 0.69 5.03
CA ILE A 44 -6.43 0.33 3.63
C ILE A 44 -5.02 -0.22 3.39
N LEU A 45 -4.01 0.44 3.95
CA LEU A 45 -2.61 0.00 3.89
C LEU A 45 -2.44 -1.40 4.51
N TRP A 46 -2.96 -1.59 5.73
CA TRP A 46 -2.92 -2.89 6.40
C TRP A 46 -3.66 -3.95 5.60
N HIS A 47 -4.85 -3.63 5.09
CA HIS A 47 -5.68 -4.59 4.37
C HIS A 47 -5.00 -5.07 3.09
N MET A 48 -4.43 -4.14 2.31
CA MET A 48 -3.70 -4.44 1.08
C MET A 48 -2.51 -5.37 1.37
N THR A 49 -1.66 -5.01 2.32
CA THR A 49 -0.47 -5.81 2.66
C THR A 49 -0.82 -7.15 3.32
N ARG A 50 -1.91 -7.22 4.09
CA ARG A 50 -2.38 -8.47 4.71
C ARG A 50 -2.91 -9.48 3.69
N VAL A 51 -3.38 -9.03 2.52
CA VAL A 51 -3.76 -9.93 1.42
C VAL A 51 -2.52 -10.65 0.87
N GLU A 52 -1.42 -9.92 0.67
CA GLU A 52 -0.16 -10.49 0.18
C GLU A 52 0.45 -11.54 1.13
N ASP A 53 0.25 -11.40 2.45
CA ASP A 53 0.67 -12.44 3.40
C ASP A 53 -0.07 -13.79 3.23
N MET A 54 -1.26 -13.75 2.63
CA MET A 54 -2.20 -14.88 2.63
C MET A 54 -2.28 -15.61 1.29
N TRP A 55 -1.74 -15.03 0.22
CA TRP A 55 -1.84 -15.52 -1.16
C TRP A 55 -0.48 -15.96 -1.68
#